data_AF-T1BS39-F1
#
_entry.id   AF-T1BS39-F1
#
_cell.length_a   1.000
_cell.length_b   1.000
_cell.length_c   1.000
_cell.angle_alpha   90.00
_cell.angle_beta   90.00
_cell.angle_gamma   90.00
#
_symmetry.space_group_name_H-M   'P 1'
#
loop_
_entity.id
_entity.type
_entity.pdbx_description
1 polymer ?
#
loop_
_entity_poly.entity_id
_entity_poly.type
_entity_poly.pdbx_seq_one_letter_code
_entity_poly.pdbx_strand_id
1 'polypeptide(L)' 'VSFEVIVNLIANTRTEKGLRVECSIDRDSYEKGIKISNEEMSRLNLKPDEFYGEWNYTIAPKK' A
#
# COMPACT_ATOMS: atom_id res chain seq x y z
N VAL A 1 6.20 -1.75 22.65
CA VAL A 1 6.78 -1.01 21.52
C VAL A 1 5.83 0.15 21.21
N SER A 2 6.32 1.39 21.13
CA SER A 2 5.46 2.54 20.78
C SER A 2 5.38 2.71 19.26
N PHE A 3 4.22 3.17 18.76
CA PHE A 3 4.06 3.48 17.33
C PHE A 3 5.08 4.52 16.84
N GLU A 4 5.46 5.46 17.71
CA GLU A 4 6.49 6.46 17.45
C GLU A 4 7.85 5.83 17.11
N VAL A 5 8.28 4.81 17.85
CA VAL A 5 9.54 4.09 17.56
C VAL A 5 9.47 3.41 16.20
N ILE A 6 8.33 2.79 15.85
CA ILE A 6 8.15 2.12 14.55
C ILE A 6 8.22 3.15 13.41
N VAL A 7 7.50 4.26 13.53
CA VAL A 7 7.49 5.34 12.53
C VAL A 7 8.89 5.91 12.34
N ASN A 8 9.60 6.19 13.43
CA ASN A 8 10.96 6.71 13.37
C ASN A 8 11.92 5.72 12.68
N LEU A 9 11.80 4.42 12.95
CA LEU A 9 12.65 3.41 12.29
C LEU A 9 12.41 3.36 10.78
N ILE A 10 11.15 3.36 10.34
CA ILE A 10 10.81 3.31 8.91
C ILE A 10 11.29 4.60 8.21
N ALA A 11 10.97 5.77 8.76
CA ALA A 11 11.32 7.07 8.18
C ALA A 11 12.84 7.32 8.10
N ASN A 12 13.64 6.66 8.93
CA ASN A 12 15.10 6.75 8.87
C ASN A 12 15.73 5.86 7.77
N THR A 13 14.94 5.07 7.04
CA THR A 13 15.46 4.26 5.92
C THR A 13 15.97 5.15 4.80
N ARG A 14 17.25 4.98 4.42
CA ARG A 14 17.89 5.66 3.29
C ARG A 14 18.66 4.67 2.44
N THR A 15 18.75 4.93 1.14
CA THR A 15 19.62 4.18 0.22
C THR A 15 20.73 5.08 -0.31
N GLU A 16 21.86 4.48 -0.71
CA GLU A 16 23.00 5.21 -1.31
C GLU A 16 22.59 5.98 -2.58
N LYS A 17 21.57 5.50 -3.29
CA LYS A 17 21.01 6.14 -4.49
C LYS A 17 20.07 7.31 -4.17
N GLY A 18 19.92 7.70 -2.91
CA GLY A 18 19.20 8.89 -2.49
C GLY A 18 17.71 8.70 -2.19
N LEU A 19 17.22 7.46 -2.06
CA LEU A 19 15.83 7.23 -1.63
C LEU A 19 15.62 7.77 -0.21
N ARG A 20 14.55 8.52 -0.03
CA ARG A 20 14.06 8.98 1.28
C ARG A 20 12.67 8.40 1.50
N VAL A 21 12.46 7.82 2.68
CA VAL A 21 11.18 7.25 3.08
C VAL A 21 10.52 8.19 4.09
N GLU A 22 9.24 8.46 3.89
CA GLU A 22 8.40 9.16 4.86
C GLU A 22 7.40 8.17 5.47
N CYS A 23 7.13 8.31 6.76
CA CYS A 23 6.22 7.44 7.48
C CYS A 23 5.43 8.26 8.50
N SER A 24 4.14 7.97 8.62
CA SER A 24 3.27 8.61 9.60
C SER A 24 2.19 7.64 10.07
N ILE A 25 1.61 7.94 11.23
CA ILE A 25 0.47 7.18 11.75
C ILE A 25 -0.78 7.71 11.06
N ASP A 26 -1.42 6.85 10.28
CA ASP A 26 -2.79 7.05 9.86
C ASP A 26 -3.72 6.86 11.06
N ARG A 27 -4.51 7.88 11.38
CA ARG A 27 -5.46 7.89 12.50
C ARG A 27 -6.91 7.78 12.03
N ASP A 28 -7.13 7.64 10.73
CA ASP A 28 -8.46 7.53 10.17
C ASP A 28 -9.08 6.18 10.55
N SER A 29 -10.38 6.21 10.76
CA SER A 29 -11.18 5.02 11.05
C SER A 29 -11.85 4.55 9.77
N TYR A 30 -11.45 3.38 9.29
CA TYR A 30 -12.02 2.77 8.10
C TYR A 30 -13.07 1.74 8.47
N GLU A 31 -14.25 1.83 7.86
CA GLU A 31 -15.30 0.83 8.04
C GLU A 31 -14.81 -0.52 7.51
N LYS A 32 -14.85 -1.53 8.37
CA LYS A 32 -14.48 -2.90 8.02
C LYS A 32 -15.68 -3.63 7.44
N GLY A 33 -15.42 -4.55 6.51
CA GLY A 33 -16.46 -5.43 5.96
C GLY A 33 -17.17 -4.89 4.74
N ILE A 34 -16.69 -3.79 4.14
CA ILE A 34 -17.08 -3.40 2.78
C ILE A 34 -16.63 -4.52 1.82
N LYS A 35 -17.58 -5.34 1.38
CA LYS A 35 -17.35 -6.40 0.40
C LYS A 35 -17.55 -5.83 -0.99
N ILE A 36 -16.50 -5.86 -1.79
CA ILE A 36 -16.58 -5.61 -3.23
C ILE A 36 -16.85 -6.94 -3.91
N SER A 37 -17.81 -6.97 -4.84
CA SER A 37 -18.10 -8.17 -5.62
C SER A 37 -16.95 -8.52 -6.56
N ASN A 38 -16.85 -9.79 -6.97
CA ASN A 38 -15.83 -10.21 -7.94
C ASN A 38 -16.02 -9.49 -9.29
N GLU A 39 -17.28 -9.20 -9.64
CA GLU A 39 -17.67 -8.45 -10.83
C GLU A 39 -17.20 -7.00 -10.78
N GLU A 40 -17.24 -6.35 -9.62
CA GLU A 40 -16.69 -5.01 -9.44
C GLU A 40 -15.16 -5.02 -9.43
N MET A 41 -14.54 -5.98 -8.76
CA MET A 41 -13.08 -6.09 -8.70
C MET A 41 -12.48 -6.39 -10.08
N SER A 42 -13.09 -7.29 -10.85
CA SER A 42 -12.68 -7.63 -12.22
C SER A 42 -12.85 -6.48 -13.21
N ARG A 43 -13.65 -5.47 -12.89
CA ARG A 43 -13.65 -4.25 -13.67
C ARG A 43 -12.29 -3.56 -13.53
N LEU A 44 -11.61 -3.56 -12.39
CA LEU A 44 -10.33 -2.84 -12.29
C LEU A 44 -9.31 -3.37 -13.31
N ASN A 45 -8.61 -2.46 -13.98
CA ASN A 45 -7.51 -2.82 -14.87
C ASN A 45 -6.25 -3.06 -14.03
N LEU A 46 -6.32 -4.11 -13.21
CA LEU A 46 -5.30 -4.50 -12.25
C LEU A 46 -4.41 -5.59 -12.86
N LYS A 47 -3.10 -5.38 -12.83
CA LYS A 47 -2.09 -6.35 -13.22
C LYS A 47 -1.27 -6.75 -11.99
N PRO A 48 -1.41 -7.99 -11.49
CA PRO A 48 -0.56 -8.51 -10.42
C PRO A 48 0.91 -8.56 -10.84
N ASP A 49 1.82 -8.34 -9.90
CA ASP A 49 3.25 -8.57 -10.08
C ASP A 49 3.59 -10.07 -9.96
N GLU A 50 4.71 -10.49 -10.54
CA GLU A 50 5.19 -11.87 -10.42
C GLU A 50 5.65 -12.17 -8.98
N PHE A 51 6.15 -11.17 -8.27
CA PHE A 51 6.57 -11.28 -6.88
C PHE A 51 5.44 -10.83 -5.94
N TYR A 52 4.75 -11.80 -5.34
CA TYR A 52 3.62 -11.57 -4.41
C TYR A 52 2.52 -10.67 -5.02
N GLY A 53 1.98 -11.09 -6.16
CA GLY A 53 0.96 -10.35 -6.90
C GLY A 53 -0.33 -10.05 -6.14
N GLU A 54 -0.58 -10.75 -5.03
CA GLU A 54 -1.70 -10.47 -4.13
C GLU A 54 -1.49 -9.20 -3.29
N TRP A 55 -0.24 -8.74 -3.12
CA TRP A 55 0.11 -7.49 -2.47
C TRP A 55 0.63 -6.44 -3.46
N ASN A 56 1.41 -6.89 -4.43
CA ASN A 56 2.11 -6.06 -5.39
C ASN A 56 1.36 -6.09 -6.72
N TYR A 57 0.76 -4.97 -7.09
CA TYR A 57 0.01 -4.87 -8.34
C TYR A 57 0.09 -3.47 -8.92
N THR A 58 -0.14 -3.37 -10.23
CA THR A 58 -0.31 -2.09 -10.94
C THR A 58 -1.77 -1.91 -11.30
N ILE A 59 -2.32 -0.71 -11.08
CA ILE A 59 -3.65 -0.32 -11.59
C ILE A 59 -3.44 0.72 -12.69
N ALA A 60 -3.94 0.43 -13.89
CA ALA A 60 -3.90 1.35 -15.01
C ALA A 60 -5.27 2.01 -15.25
N PRO A 61 -5.32 3.24 -15.81
CA PRO A 61 -6.56 3.86 -16.24
C PRO A 61 -7.28 3.00 -17.28
N LYS A 62 -8.61 3.08 -17.31
CA LYS A 62 -9.41 2.58 -18.42
C LYS A 62 -9.55 3.68 -19.47
N LYS A 63 -9.55 3.29 -20.74
CA LYS A 63 -10.02 4.15 -21.83
C LYS A 63 -11.54 4.15 -21.89
#